data_AF-A0A259DNQ7-F1
#
_entry.id   AF-A0A259DNQ7-F1
#
_cell.length_a   1.000
_cell.length_b   1.000
_cell.length_c   1.000
_cell.angle_alpha   90.00
_cell.angle_beta   90.00
_cell.angle_gamma   90.00
#
_symmetry.space_group_name_H-M   'P 1'
#
loop_
_entity.id
_entity.type
_entity.pdbx_description
1 polymer ?
#
loop_
_entity_poly.entity_id
_entity_poly.type
_entity_poly.pdbx_seq_one_letter_code
_entity_poly.pdbx_strand_id
1 'polypeptide(L)'
;ALDWLENPPQFPAACLTPPVLSEAARHRGYLTQELIRVGTGIEDKALLGRINEFLKDPKAAREGAIASHLGRELARWEHFLDQVEAKPLTPEQRRAVLSDEDATLVLAGAGSGKTSVITAKVAHLLKSGIRLAEEILPLAYGKEAANEMATRMGVACDAPVKAWTFHALAYHIIGNVEGTKPPLAAHSGDPQRYSDVLRQILRQLVVSDEKIANAIIEWFTQFPLECGSEWDYDTKHAWYTHVESLNLRTLQGEKVRSYEEFLIANWLYRNGVEYEYEPQYEHRLPDSGKRGYTPDFRLTESGVYLEHFGVRKEKMRGGLPDRLVTAPFVNREEYLASMDWKRKVHASFETCLIETYSYEREEGRLLEALAEKVAPHATLRPRPLETIYDRVVEMGQVDGFTQLLGTFLLQFKSGSYAMAACEAKADKLNMGARGKAFLAVFEPVFDQYQSALGSRIDFEDMVLRAADHVEKGRYQSPF
;
A
#
# COMPACT_ATOMS: atom_id res chain seq x y z
N ALA A 1 -7.19 -8.33 -51.33
CA ALA A 1 -7.00 -7.80 -49.96
C ALA A 1 -8.34 -7.38 -49.33
N LEU A 2 -9.15 -6.55 -49.98
CA LEU A 2 -10.48 -6.19 -49.45
C LEU A 2 -11.45 -7.38 -49.36
N ASP A 3 -11.52 -8.24 -50.38
CA ASP A 3 -12.35 -9.47 -50.33
C ASP A 3 -11.91 -10.44 -49.21
N TRP A 4 -10.64 -10.36 -48.79
CA TRP A 4 -10.12 -11.17 -47.69
C TRP A 4 -10.61 -10.67 -46.32
N LEU A 5 -10.89 -9.37 -46.17
CA LEU A 5 -11.53 -8.81 -44.98
C LEU A 5 -13.00 -9.22 -44.88
N GLU A 6 -13.66 -9.50 -46.00
CA GLU A 6 -15.05 -10.00 -46.00
C GLU A 6 -15.14 -11.43 -45.45
N ASN A 7 -14.07 -12.23 -45.61
CA ASN A 7 -14.04 -13.65 -45.24
C ASN A 7 -12.66 -14.13 -44.71
N PRO A 8 -12.13 -13.58 -43.61
CA PRO A 8 -10.75 -13.85 -43.20
C PRO A 8 -10.59 -15.30 -42.67
N PRO A 9 -9.56 -16.04 -43.11
CA PRO A 9 -9.44 -17.47 -42.83
C PRO A 9 -9.00 -17.80 -41.39
N GLN A 10 -8.32 -16.89 -40.70
CA GLN A 10 -7.79 -17.10 -39.34
C GLN A 10 -7.51 -15.78 -38.60
N PHE A 11 -7.30 -15.83 -37.30
CA PHE A 11 -6.63 -14.77 -36.53
C PHE A 11 -5.10 -14.91 -36.62
N PRO A 12 -4.31 -13.82 -36.44
CA PRO A 12 -4.72 -12.42 -36.30
C PRO A 12 -5.09 -11.75 -37.64
N ALA A 13 -5.12 -12.53 -38.72
CA ALA A 13 -5.43 -12.07 -40.08
C ALA A 13 -6.77 -11.31 -40.17
N ALA A 14 -7.81 -11.73 -39.44
CA ALA A 14 -9.08 -10.98 -39.33
C ALA A 14 -8.94 -9.55 -38.75
N CYS A 15 -7.82 -9.22 -38.09
CA CYS A 15 -7.58 -7.97 -37.37
C CYS A 15 -6.48 -7.08 -37.96
N LEU A 16 -5.62 -7.61 -38.86
CA LEU A 16 -4.47 -6.90 -39.41
C LEU A 16 -4.87 -6.04 -40.61
N THR A 17 -5.49 -4.90 -40.31
CA THR A 17 -5.74 -3.85 -41.32
C THR A 17 -4.51 -2.99 -41.69
N PRO A 18 -3.42 -2.83 -40.90
CA PRO A 18 -2.33 -1.91 -41.26
C PRO A 18 -1.61 -2.21 -42.60
N PRO A 19 -1.30 -3.47 -42.97
CA PRO A 19 -0.71 -3.78 -44.28
C PRO A 19 -1.69 -3.45 -45.42
N VAL A 20 -2.97 -3.81 -45.24
CA VAL A 20 -4.05 -3.56 -46.21
C VAL A 20 -4.32 -2.07 -46.36
N LEU A 21 -4.22 -1.29 -45.28
CA LEU A 21 -4.36 0.16 -45.26
C LEU A 21 -3.24 0.85 -46.02
N SER A 22 -2.00 0.42 -45.79
CA SER A 22 -0.82 0.93 -46.49
C SER A 22 -0.90 0.65 -48.00
N GLU A 23 -1.34 -0.56 -48.36
CA GLU A 23 -1.54 -0.96 -49.75
C GLU A 23 -2.70 -0.20 -50.40
N ALA A 24 -3.86 -0.08 -49.73
CA ALA A 24 -5.02 0.67 -50.22
C ALA A 24 -4.70 2.15 -50.47
N ALA A 25 -3.95 2.80 -49.58
CA ALA A 25 -3.50 4.19 -49.75
C ALA A 25 -2.60 4.36 -50.97
N ARG A 26 -1.65 3.44 -51.19
CA ARG A 26 -0.76 3.42 -52.36
C ARG A 26 -1.55 3.25 -53.66
N HIS A 27 -2.46 2.27 -53.72
CA HIS A 27 -3.26 2.00 -54.91
C HIS A 27 -4.29 3.08 -55.21
N ARG A 28 -4.83 3.77 -54.20
CA ARG A 28 -5.69 4.95 -54.42
C ARG A 28 -4.96 6.01 -55.24
N GLY A 29 -3.71 6.31 -54.88
CA GLY A 29 -2.88 7.29 -55.59
C GLY A 29 -2.64 6.92 -57.05
N TYR A 30 -2.26 5.65 -57.29
CA TYR A 30 -2.02 5.13 -58.64
C TYR A 30 -3.29 5.14 -59.52
N LEU A 31 -4.38 4.56 -59.02
CA LEU A 31 -5.65 4.45 -59.76
C LEU A 31 -6.28 5.82 -60.04
N THR A 32 -6.12 6.79 -59.14
CA THR A 32 -6.59 8.17 -59.38
C THR A 32 -5.81 8.85 -60.52
N GLN A 33 -4.50 8.59 -60.64
CA GLN A 33 -3.68 9.15 -61.73
C GLN A 33 -3.96 8.47 -63.08
N GLU A 34 -4.12 7.14 -63.10
CA GLU A 34 -4.48 6.39 -64.31
C GLU A 34 -5.88 6.72 -64.81
N LEU A 35 -6.85 6.89 -63.90
CA LEU A 35 -8.20 7.37 -64.22
C LEU A 35 -8.22 8.68 -65.03
N ILE A 36 -7.38 9.64 -64.60
CA ILE A 36 -7.26 10.96 -65.22
C ILE A 36 -6.63 10.85 -66.61
N ARG A 37 -5.76 9.84 -66.83
CA ARG A 37 -5.00 9.67 -68.07
C ARG A 37 -5.77 8.95 -69.18
N VAL A 38 -6.50 7.89 -68.86
CA VAL A 38 -6.94 6.93 -69.91
C VAL A 38 -8.46 6.93 -70.14
N GLY A 39 -9.25 7.43 -69.18
CA GLY A 39 -10.73 7.38 -69.25
C GLY A 39 -11.23 5.94 -69.05
N THR A 40 -11.90 5.66 -67.93
CA THR A 40 -12.04 4.28 -67.46
C THR A 40 -13.42 3.64 -67.66
N GLY A 41 -13.40 2.30 -67.69
CA GLY A 41 -14.58 1.45 -67.60
C GLY A 41 -15.25 1.47 -66.21
N ILE A 42 -16.39 0.80 -66.12
CA ILE A 42 -17.24 0.73 -64.91
C ILE A 42 -16.52 0.01 -63.75
N GLU A 43 -15.68 -0.98 -64.06
CA GLU A 43 -14.99 -1.82 -63.08
C GLU A 43 -13.94 -1.05 -62.26
N ASP A 44 -13.16 -0.15 -62.89
CA ASP A 44 -12.15 0.67 -62.20
C ASP A 44 -12.78 1.66 -61.22
N LYS A 45 -13.95 2.22 -61.58
CA LYS A 45 -14.72 3.13 -60.72
C LYS A 45 -15.29 2.41 -59.50
N ALA A 46 -15.76 1.17 -59.68
CA ALA A 46 -16.27 0.35 -58.58
C ALA A 46 -15.15 -0.03 -57.60
N LEU A 47 -13.97 -0.43 -58.10
CA LEU A 47 -12.82 -0.78 -57.26
C LEU A 47 -12.32 0.41 -56.44
N LEU A 48 -12.22 1.60 -57.06
CA LEU A 48 -11.88 2.83 -56.34
C LEU A 48 -12.94 3.25 -55.32
N GLY A 49 -14.22 3.01 -55.59
CA GLY A 49 -15.30 3.16 -54.63
C GLY A 49 -15.04 2.33 -53.36
N ARG A 50 -14.77 1.03 -53.54
CA ARG A 50 -14.46 0.11 -52.43
C ARG A 50 -13.21 0.52 -51.65
N ILE A 51 -12.14 0.94 -52.33
CA ILE A 51 -10.91 1.45 -51.68
C ILE A 51 -11.20 2.72 -50.87
N ASN A 52 -11.97 3.65 -51.43
CA ASN A 52 -12.33 4.90 -50.76
C ASN A 52 -13.23 4.67 -49.54
N GLU A 53 -14.18 3.74 -49.61
CA GLU A 53 -15.02 3.35 -48.47
C GLU A 53 -14.17 2.72 -47.36
N PHE A 54 -13.28 1.79 -47.68
CA PHE A 54 -12.35 1.21 -46.71
C PHE A 54 -11.45 2.26 -46.05
N LEU A 55 -10.90 3.21 -46.83
CA LEU A 55 -10.05 4.27 -46.29
C LEU A 55 -10.81 5.30 -45.44
N LYS A 56 -12.13 5.44 -45.61
CA LYS A 56 -12.97 6.33 -44.78
C LYS A 56 -13.19 5.75 -43.38
N ASP A 57 -13.40 4.44 -43.28
CA ASP A 57 -13.59 3.76 -41.99
C ASP A 57 -12.96 2.36 -41.94
N PRO A 58 -11.62 2.29 -41.78
CA PRO A 58 -10.92 1.01 -41.65
C PRO A 58 -11.34 0.21 -40.42
N LYS A 59 -11.90 0.89 -39.40
CA LYS A 59 -12.32 0.27 -38.13
C LYS A 59 -13.61 -0.52 -38.34
N ALA A 60 -14.61 0.04 -39.03
CA ALA A 60 -15.82 -0.68 -39.38
C ALA A 60 -15.53 -1.94 -40.22
N ALA A 61 -14.58 -1.83 -41.17
CA ALA A 61 -14.15 -2.98 -41.95
C ALA A 61 -13.50 -4.09 -41.09
N ARG A 62 -12.68 -3.71 -40.11
CA ARG A 62 -12.12 -4.65 -39.11
C ARG A 62 -13.20 -5.31 -38.27
N GLU A 63 -14.14 -4.53 -37.74
CA GLU A 63 -15.24 -5.04 -36.91
C GLU A 63 -16.13 -6.00 -37.69
N GLY A 64 -16.42 -5.69 -38.96
CA GLY A 64 -17.14 -6.58 -39.88
C GLY A 64 -16.40 -7.89 -40.15
N ALA A 65 -15.08 -7.81 -40.38
CA ALA A 65 -14.23 -8.98 -40.59
C ALA A 65 -14.22 -9.91 -39.35
N ILE A 66 -14.09 -9.33 -38.15
CA ILE A 66 -14.15 -10.05 -36.88
C ILE A 66 -15.52 -10.71 -36.69
N ALA A 67 -16.61 -9.98 -36.93
CA ALA A 67 -17.96 -10.52 -36.79
C ALA A 67 -18.22 -11.70 -37.76
N SER A 68 -17.80 -11.56 -39.02
CA SER A 68 -17.88 -12.62 -40.03
C SER A 68 -17.07 -13.87 -39.65
N HIS A 69 -15.86 -13.67 -39.14
CA HIS A 69 -15.01 -14.76 -38.66
C HIS A 69 -15.61 -15.47 -37.44
N LEU A 70 -15.98 -14.70 -36.40
CA LEU A 70 -16.58 -15.24 -35.18
C LEU A 70 -17.86 -15.99 -35.48
N GLY A 71 -18.70 -15.50 -36.40
CA GLY A 71 -19.92 -16.20 -36.80
C GLY A 71 -19.64 -17.61 -37.35
N ARG A 72 -18.59 -17.76 -38.17
CA ARG A 72 -18.18 -19.07 -38.72
C ARG A 72 -17.55 -19.96 -37.66
N GLU A 73 -16.64 -19.43 -36.84
CA GLU A 73 -16.00 -20.23 -35.78
C GLU A 73 -17.00 -20.64 -34.69
N LEU A 74 -18.00 -19.81 -34.37
CA LEU A 74 -19.08 -20.18 -33.44
C LEU A 74 -19.86 -21.39 -33.94
N ALA A 75 -20.22 -21.44 -35.22
CA ALA A 75 -20.90 -22.58 -35.81
C ALA A 75 -19.98 -23.82 -35.87
N ARG A 76 -18.71 -23.62 -36.23
CA ARG A 76 -17.71 -24.71 -36.33
C ARG A 76 -17.43 -25.38 -34.98
N TRP A 77 -17.37 -24.59 -33.90
CA TRP A 77 -17.00 -25.05 -32.56
C TRP A 77 -18.20 -25.23 -31.62
N GLU A 78 -19.43 -25.15 -32.12
CA GLU A 78 -20.65 -25.20 -31.29
C GLU A 78 -20.66 -26.38 -30.32
N HIS A 79 -20.49 -27.60 -30.83
CA HIS A 79 -20.47 -28.81 -30.01
C HIS A 79 -19.37 -28.80 -28.94
N PHE A 80 -18.19 -28.28 -29.26
CA PHE A 80 -17.10 -28.14 -28.28
C PHE A 80 -17.47 -27.11 -27.19
N LEU A 81 -18.00 -25.95 -27.59
CA LEU A 81 -18.37 -24.87 -26.67
C LEU A 81 -19.56 -25.26 -25.75
N ASP A 82 -20.38 -26.21 -26.18
CA ASP A 82 -21.47 -26.77 -25.37
C ASP A 82 -20.99 -27.78 -24.32
N GLN A 83 -19.86 -28.44 -24.55
CA GLN A 83 -19.43 -29.62 -23.77
C GLN A 83 -18.07 -29.50 -23.08
N VAL A 84 -17.27 -28.47 -23.39
CA VAL A 84 -15.93 -28.29 -22.82
C VAL A 84 -15.93 -28.17 -21.30
N GLU A 85 -17.04 -27.70 -20.74
CA GLU A 85 -17.26 -27.53 -19.30
C GLU A 85 -18.61 -28.14 -18.90
N ALA A 86 -18.90 -28.23 -17.60
CA ALA A 86 -20.12 -28.87 -17.09
C ALA A 86 -21.42 -28.20 -17.55
N LYS A 87 -21.36 -26.94 -18.00
CA LYS A 87 -22.48 -26.21 -18.59
C LYS A 87 -22.02 -25.57 -19.91
N PRO A 88 -22.92 -25.44 -20.90
CA PRO A 88 -22.63 -24.70 -22.13
C PRO A 88 -22.16 -23.27 -21.83
N LEU A 89 -21.15 -22.81 -22.56
CA LEU A 89 -20.65 -21.44 -22.44
C LEU A 89 -21.69 -20.42 -22.95
N THR A 90 -21.81 -19.27 -22.26
CA THR A 90 -22.68 -18.17 -22.71
C THR A 90 -22.17 -17.53 -24.00
N PRO A 91 -23.00 -16.80 -24.76
CA PRO A 91 -22.57 -16.13 -25.99
C PRO A 91 -21.33 -15.24 -25.81
N GLU A 92 -21.23 -14.53 -24.69
CA GLU A 92 -20.10 -13.65 -24.35
C GLU A 92 -18.84 -14.46 -24.03
N GLN A 93 -18.98 -15.57 -23.30
CA GLN A 93 -17.88 -16.49 -23.01
C GLN A 93 -17.35 -17.15 -24.29
N ARG A 94 -18.24 -17.62 -25.17
CA ARG A 94 -17.87 -18.18 -26.48
C ARG A 94 -17.11 -17.17 -27.31
N ARG A 95 -17.57 -15.91 -27.34
CA ARG A 95 -16.87 -14.82 -28.02
C ARG A 95 -15.47 -14.63 -27.44
N ALA A 96 -15.31 -14.61 -26.11
CA ALA A 96 -14.00 -14.48 -25.48
C ALA A 96 -13.05 -15.66 -25.79
N VAL A 97 -13.58 -16.89 -25.90
CA VAL A 97 -12.80 -18.09 -26.27
C VAL A 97 -12.34 -18.05 -27.73
N LEU A 98 -13.21 -17.65 -28.64
CA LEU A 98 -12.90 -17.66 -30.08
C LEU A 98 -12.21 -16.38 -30.57
N SER A 99 -12.22 -15.32 -29.77
CA SER A 99 -11.47 -14.10 -30.08
C SER A 99 -9.98 -14.34 -29.82
N ASP A 100 -9.14 -14.06 -30.80
CA ASP A 100 -7.69 -14.26 -30.71
C ASP A 100 -6.94 -12.96 -31.09
N GLU A 101 -7.35 -11.86 -30.46
CA GLU A 101 -6.63 -10.59 -30.53
C GLU A 101 -5.39 -10.61 -29.64
N ASP A 102 -4.38 -9.79 -29.98
CA ASP A 102 -3.10 -9.69 -29.24
C ASP A 102 -3.29 -9.41 -27.74
N ALA A 103 -4.32 -8.65 -27.37
CA ALA A 103 -4.66 -8.35 -25.99
C ALA A 103 -6.18 -8.37 -25.78
N THR A 104 -6.67 -9.30 -24.96
CA THR A 104 -8.09 -9.44 -24.63
C THR A 104 -8.31 -9.26 -23.13
N LEU A 105 -9.14 -8.27 -22.75
CA LEU A 105 -9.55 -8.05 -21.35
C LEU A 105 -10.96 -8.61 -21.13
N VAL A 106 -11.08 -9.61 -20.26
CA VAL A 106 -12.37 -10.21 -19.88
C VAL A 106 -12.80 -9.66 -18.52
N LEU A 107 -13.81 -8.80 -18.51
CA LEU A 107 -14.41 -8.25 -17.28
C LEU A 107 -15.51 -9.19 -16.77
N ALA A 108 -15.32 -9.73 -15.56
CA ALA A 108 -16.14 -10.84 -15.10
C ALA A 108 -16.33 -10.83 -13.56
N GLY A 109 -17.58 -10.73 -13.13
CA GLY A 109 -17.97 -10.74 -11.70
C GLY A 109 -17.67 -12.06 -10.99
N ALA A 110 -17.87 -12.11 -9.68
CA ALA A 110 -17.75 -13.37 -8.93
C ALA A 110 -18.71 -14.44 -9.48
N GLY A 111 -18.27 -15.69 -9.59
CA GLY A 111 -19.10 -16.82 -10.05
C GLY A 111 -19.45 -16.84 -11.56
N SER A 112 -18.98 -15.88 -12.36
CA SER A 112 -19.32 -15.77 -13.80
C SER A 112 -18.58 -16.74 -14.75
N GLY A 113 -17.83 -17.72 -14.21
CA GLY A 113 -17.13 -18.71 -15.03
C GLY A 113 -15.80 -18.26 -15.64
N LYS A 114 -15.07 -17.32 -15.02
CA LYS A 114 -13.75 -16.85 -15.48
C LYS A 114 -12.79 -17.99 -15.83
N THR A 115 -12.66 -18.95 -14.91
CA THR A 115 -11.76 -20.10 -15.10
C THR A 115 -12.21 -20.96 -16.27
N SER A 116 -13.52 -21.18 -16.46
CA SER A 116 -14.08 -21.92 -17.60
C SER A 116 -13.75 -21.26 -18.94
N VAL A 117 -13.77 -19.92 -19.01
CA VAL A 117 -13.34 -19.18 -20.22
C VAL A 117 -11.85 -19.41 -20.50
N ILE A 118 -10.98 -19.32 -19.50
CA ILE A 118 -9.54 -19.56 -19.65
C ILE A 118 -9.29 -21.00 -20.11
N THR A 119 -9.90 -21.98 -19.44
CA THR A 119 -9.80 -23.41 -19.79
C THR A 119 -10.22 -23.67 -21.24
N ALA A 120 -11.40 -23.17 -21.61
CA ALA A 120 -11.95 -23.37 -22.95
C ALA A 120 -11.11 -22.66 -24.03
N LYS A 121 -10.55 -21.47 -23.73
CA LYS A 121 -9.64 -20.76 -24.63
C LYS A 121 -8.38 -21.58 -24.90
N VAL A 122 -7.73 -22.10 -23.86
CA VAL A 122 -6.54 -22.95 -24.00
C VAL A 122 -6.87 -24.22 -24.80
N ALA A 123 -7.96 -24.91 -24.44
CA ALA A 123 -8.39 -26.11 -25.16
C ALA A 123 -8.71 -25.84 -26.63
N HIS A 124 -9.34 -24.70 -26.95
CA HIS A 124 -9.59 -24.28 -28.32
C HIS A 124 -8.29 -24.03 -29.09
N LEU A 125 -7.34 -23.29 -28.52
CA LEU A 125 -6.04 -23.01 -29.17
C LEU A 125 -5.26 -24.28 -29.50
N LEU A 126 -5.29 -25.27 -28.60
CA LEU A 126 -4.61 -26.55 -28.81
C LEU A 126 -5.36 -27.44 -29.82
N LYS A 127 -6.68 -27.63 -29.66
CA LYS A 127 -7.48 -28.48 -30.56
C LYS A 127 -7.56 -27.93 -31.99
N SER A 128 -7.46 -26.60 -32.15
CA SER A 128 -7.43 -25.95 -33.47
C SER A 128 -6.05 -25.98 -34.13
N GLY A 129 -4.99 -26.33 -33.39
CA GLY A 129 -3.62 -26.30 -33.88
C GLY A 129 -3.03 -24.90 -34.06
N ILE A 130 -3.62 -23.88 -33.45
CA ILE A 130 -3.11 -22.49 -33.50
C ILE A 130 -1.85 -22.33 -32.64
N ARG A 131 -1.78 -23.08 -31.53
CA ARG A 131 -0.63 -23.12 -30.61
C ARG A 131 -0.33 -24.54 -30.14
N LEU A 132 0.91 -24.76 -29.76
CA LEU A 132 1.36 -25.92 -29.00
C LEU A 132 1.22 -25.65 -27.49
N ALA A 133 1.13 -26.72 -26.69
CA ALA A 133 0.97 -26.59 -25.23
C ALA A 133 2.13 -25.85 -24.55
N GLU A 134 3.34 -25.95 -25.10
CA GLU A 134 4.55 -25.27 -24.63
C GLU A 134 4.60 -23.77 -24.99
N GLU A 135 3.77 -23.34 -25.93
CA GLU A 135 3.61 -21.94 -26.34
C GLU A 135 2.54 -21.20 -25.51
N ILE A 136 1.98 -21.84 -24.49
CA ILE A 136 0.92 -21.25 -23.65
C ILE A 136 1.42 -21.13 -22.21
N LEU A 137 1.27 -19.93 -21.64
CA LEU A 137 1.61 -19.61 -20.25
C LEU A 137 0.37 -19.26 -19.42
N PRO A 138 -0.34 -20.25 -18.84
CA PRO A 138 -1.38 -20.00 -17.86
C PRO A 138 -0.74 -19.56 -16.53
N LEU A 139 -1.16 -18.40 -16.02
CA LEU A 139 -0.68 -17.84 -14.75
C LEU A 139 -1.81 -17.68 -13.74
N ALA A 140 -1.51 -18.01 -12.48
CA ALA A 140 -2.36 -17.76 -11.33
C ALA A 140 -1.54 -17.25 -10.14
N TYR A 141 -2.16 -16.52 -9.21
CA TYR A 141 -1.47 -16.02 -8.03
C TYR A 141 -1.15 -17.13 -7.02
N GLY A 142 -2.16 -17.96 -6.70
CA GLY A 142 -2.04 -19.02 -5.70
C GLY A 142 -1.66 -20.38 -6.30
N LYS A 143 -0.93 -21.19 -5.53
CA LYS A 143 -0.57 -22.56 -5.92
C LYS A 143 -1.80 -23.45 -6.14
N GLU A 144 -2.82 -23.30 -5.29
CA GLU A 144 -4.08 -24.02 -5.43
C GLU A 144 -4.80 -23.65 -6.72
N ALA A 145 -4.90 -22.35 -7.02
CA ALA A 145 -5.52 -21.87 -8.26
C ALA A 145 -4.75 -22.33 -9.51
N ALA A 146 -3.41 -22.34 -9.47
CA ALA A 146 -2.59 -22.89 -10.56
C ALA A 146 -2.85 -24.40 -10.74
N ASN A 147 -2.87 -25.18 -9.66
CA ASN A 147 -3.13 -26.63 -9.72
C ASN A 147 -4.54 -26.94 -10.22
N GLU A 148 -5.55 -26.21 -9.75
CA GLU A 148 -6.94 -26.35 -10.21
C GLU A 148 -7.05 -26.03 -11.70
N MET A 149 -6.45 -24.91 -12.13
CA MET A 149 -6.43 -24.51 -13.54
C MET A 149 -5.73 -25.56 -14.41
N ALA A 150 -4.55 -26.04 -14.01
CA ALA A 150 -3.82 -27.10 -14.72
C ALA A 150 -4.63 -28.40 -14.84
N THR A 151 -5.32 -28.80 -13.76
CA THR A 151 -6.17 -30.01 -13.76
C THR A 151 -7.34 -29.84 -14.73
N ARG A 152 -8.04 -28.69 -14.68
CA ARG A 152 -9.16 -28.41 -15.58
C ARG A 152 -8.74 -28.36 -17.05
N MET A 153 -7.65 -27.66 -17.35
CA MET A 153 -7.09 -27.63 -18.70
C MET A 153 -6.65 -29.02 -19.16
N GLY A 154 -6.04 -29.81 -18.27
CA GLY A 154 -5.66 -31.19 -18.55
C GLY A 154 -6.82 -32.04 -19.08
N VAL A 155 -7.97 -31.95 -18.40
CA VAL A 155 -9.20 -32.64 -18.80
C VAL A 155 -9.76 -32.09 -20.12
N ALA A 156 -9.85 -30.77 -20.26
CA ALA A 156 -10.43 -30.15 -21.46
C ALA A 156 -9.59 -30.36 -22.72
N CYS A 157 -8.27 -30.41 -22.58
CA CYS A 157 -7.32 -30.57 -23.68
C CYS A 157 -7.05 -32.04 -24.02
N ASP A 158 -7.41 -32.97 -23.13
CA ASP A 158 -6.98 -34.39 -23.18
C ASP A 158 -5.44 -34.53 -23.23
N ALA A 159 -4.75 -33.59 -22.60
CA ALA A 159 -3.29 -33.49 -22.56
C ALA A 159 -2.85 -32.62 -21.37
N PRO A 160 -1.73 -32.92 -20.71
CA PRO A 160 -1.28 -32.13 -19.56
C PRO A 160 -0.88 -30.72 -19.98
N VAL A 161 -1.58 -29.71 -19.44
CA VAL A 161 -1.20 -28.30 -19.59
C VAL A 161 -0.71 -27.77 -18.25
N LYS A 162 0.50 -27.22 -18.24
CA LYS A 162 1.08 -26.66 -17.02
C LYS A 162 0.53 -25.25 -16.76
N ALA A 163 0.10 -25.00 -15.53
CA ALA A 163 -0.12 -23.64 -15.05
C ALA A 163 0.98 -23.26 -14.05
N TRP A 164 1.28 -21.97 -13.98
CA TRP A 164 2.36 -21.43 -13.17
C TRP A 164 1.85 -20.43 -12.16
N THR A 165 2.54 -20.32 -11.04
CA THR A 165 2.51 -19.09 -10.24
C THR A 165 3.61 -18.15 -10.72
N PHE A 166 3.46 -16.85 -10.47
CA PHE A 166 4.53 -15.87 -10.76
C PHE A 166 5.86 -16.30 -10.12
N HIS A 167 5.82 -16.76 -8.86
CA HIS A 167 6.98 -17.27 -8.15
C HIS A 167 7.59 -18.52 -8.81
N ALA A 168 6.76 -19.49 -9.22
CA ALA A 168 7.24 -20.70 -9.87
C ALA A 168 7.85 -20.42 -11.25
N LEU A 169 7.26 -19.47 -12.01
CA LEU A 169 7.79 -18.99 -13.28
C LEU A 169 9.13 -18.28 -13.08
N ALA A 170 9.21 -17.34 -12.13
CA ALA A 170 10.45 -16.63 -11.83
C ALA A 170 11.59 -17.59 -11.47
N TYR A 171 11.31 -18.57 -10.62
CA TYR A 171 12.29 -19.59 -10.24
C TYR A 171 12.70 -20.51 -11.40
N HIS A 172 11.80 -20.72 -12.38
CA HIS A 172 12.12 -21.46 -13.60
C HIS A 172 13.02 -20.65 -14.53
N ILE A 173 12.71 -19.37 -14.75
CA ILE A 173 13.51 -18.45 -15.56
C ILE A 173 14.94 -18.37 -15.00
N ILE A 174 15.08 -18.12 -13.70
CA ILE A 174 16.39 -18.07 -13.03
C ILE A 174 17.15 -19.39 -13.25
N GLY A 175 16.51 -20.52 -12.97
CA GLY A 175 17.16 -21.83 -13.13
C GLY A 175 17.59 -22.14 -14.58
N ASN A 176 16.84 -21.65 -15.57
CA ASN A 176 17.17 -21.81 -16.99
C ASN A 176 18.38 -20.95 -17.38
N VAL A 177 18.38 -19.67 -16.99
CA VAL A 177 19.43 -18.73 -17.38
C VAL A 177 20.73 -18.94 -16.59
N GLU A 178 20.63 -19.28 -15.31
CA GLU A 178 21.79 -19.37 -14.41
C GLU A 178 22.27 -20.81 -14.19
N GLY A 179 21.54 -21.80 -14.70
CA GLY A 179 21.84 -23.23 -14.54
C GLY A 179 21.60 -23.79 -13.14
N THR A 180 21.38 -22.94 -12.15
CA THR A 180 21.05 -23.33 -10.77
C THR A 180 19.97 -22.43 -10.20
N LYS A 181 19.26 -22.92 -9.20
CA LYS A 181 18.22 -22.16 -8.51
C LYS A 181 18.73 -21.72 -7.15
N PRO A 182 18.77 -20.41 -6.85
CA PRO A 182 19.30 -19.91 -5.58
C PRO A 182 18.40 -20.34 -4.42
N PRO A 183 18.97 -20.66 -3.25
CA PRO A 183 18.18 -21.06 -2.10
C PRO A 183 17.27 -19.93 -1.62
N LEU A 184 16.01 -20.25 -1.33
CA LEU A 184 15.07 -19.30 -0.75
C LEU A 184 15.38 -19.04 0.73
N ALA A 185 15.00 -17.85 1.21
CA ALA A 185 15.05 -17.50 2.62
C ALA A 185 14.16 -18.44 3.46
N ALA A 186 14.55 -18.72 4.71
CA ALA A 186 13.84 -19.69 5.55
C ALA A 186 12.41 -19.26 5.94
N HIS A 187 12.13 -17.95 5.85
CA HIS A 187 10.82 -17.35 6.07
C HIS A 187 9.99 -17.20 4.79
N SER A 188 10.54 -17.50 3.60
CA SER A 188 9.81 -17.34 2.34
C SER A 188 8.55 -18.22 2.32
N GLY A 189 7.39 -17.58 2.20
CA GLY A 189 6.09 -18.26 2.22
C GLY A 189 5.53 -18.57 3.62
N ASP A 190 6.19 -18.13 4.69
CA ASP A 190 5.74 -18.27 6.07
C ASP A 190 5.64 -16.88 6.74
N PRO A 191 4.42 -16.28 6.78
CA PRO A 191 4.20 -14.95 7.36
C PRO A 191 4.59 -14.84 8.84
N GLN A 192 4.47 -15.94 9.60
CA GLN A 192 4.82 -15.94 11.02
C GLN A 192 6.33 -15.86 11.18
N ARG A 193 7.08 -16.72 10.47
CA ARG A 193 8.55 -16.67 10.48
C ARG A 193 9.09 -15.34 9.96
N TYR A 194 8.45 -14.76 8.95
CA TYR A 194 8.83 -13.44 8.45
C TYR A 194 8.70 -12.36 9.52
N SER A 195 7.58 -12.36 10.25
CA SER A 195 7.37 -11.44 11.38
C SER A 195 8.38 -11.68 12.50
N ASP A 196 8.69 -12.95 12.81
CA ASP A 196 9.66 -13.30 13.84
C ASP A 196 11.09 -12.84 13.49
N VAL A 197 11.49 -12.92 12.21
CA VAL A 197 12.77 -12.38 11.73
C VAL A 197 12.84 -10.87 11.98
N LEU A 198 11.79 -10.14 11.63
CA LEU A 198 11.76 -8.68 11.83
C LEU A 198 11.75 -8.29 13.32
N ARG A 199 11.03 -9.02 14.18
CA ARG A 199 11.09 -8.84 15.65
C ARG A 199 12.51 -9.07 16.18
N GLN A 200 13.17 -10.12 15.70
CA GLN A 200 14.55 -10.44 16.09
C GLN A 200 15.51 -9.34 15.65
N ILE A 201 15.38 -8.82 14.43
CA ILE A 201 16.17 -7.69 13.92
C ILE A 201 15.97 -6.46 14.81
N LEU A 202 14.72 -6.07 15.10
CA LEU A 202 14.45 -4.93 15.98
C LEU A 202 15.11 -5.09 17.36
N ARG A 203 14.98 -6.29 17.98
CA ARG A 203 15.62 -6.55 19.27
C ARG A 203 17.15 -6.46 19.17
N GLN A 204 17.74 -7.00 18.11
CA GLN A 204 19.19 -6.91 17.91
C GLN A 204 19.65 -5.46 17.76
N LEU A 205 18.96 -4.64 16.96
CA LEU A 205 19.26 -3.22 16.80
C LEU A 205 19.18 -2.45 18.11
N VAL A 206 18.18 -2.73 18.94
CA VAL A 206 18.03 -2.10 20.26
C VAL A 206 19.22 -2.38 21.17
N VAL A 207 19.81 -3.58 21.07
CA VAL A 207 20.95 -3.99 21.92
C VAL A 207 22.30 -3.52 21.33
N SER A 208 22.42 -3.46 20.00
CA SER A 208 23.72 -3.26 19.34
C SER A 208 24.06 -1.81 19.00
N ASP A 209 23.06 -0.93 18.84
CA ASP A 209 23.26 0.45 18.41
C ASP A 209 22.36 1.41 19.20
N GLU A 210 22.97 2.23 20.06
CA GLU A 210 22.24 3.17 20.92
C GLU A 210 21.47 4.23 20.13
N LYS A 211 21.99 4.68 18.98
CA LYS A 211 21.32 5.69 18.13
C LYS A 211 20.07 5.10 17.50
N ILE A 212 20.16 3.89 16.96
CA ILE A 212 19.02 3.20 16.35
C ILE A 212 18.01 2.78 17.43
N ALA A 213 18.48 2.30 18.58
CA ALA A 213 17.65 2.00 19.74
C ALA A 213 16.82 3.24 20.16
N ASN A 214 17.44 4.41 20.22
CA ASN A 214 16.72 5.67 20.49
C ASN A 214 15.66 5.96 19.44
N ALA A 215 15.94 5.79 18.14
CA ALA A 215 14.95 5.98 17.07
C ALA A 215 13.77 5.00 17.18
N ILE A 216 14.03 3.73 17.52
CA ILE A 216 12.99 2.71 17.76
C ILE A 216 12.12 3.10 18.97
N ILE A 217 12.73 3.47 20.09
CA ILE A 217 11.98 3.90 21.29
C ILE A 217 11.20 5.20 21.01
N GLU A 218 11.79 6.13 20.28
CA GLU A 218 11.13 7.36 19.88
C GLU A 218 9.89 7.09 19.02
N TRP A 219 9.96 6.14 18.08
CA TRP A 219 8.78 5.72 17.31
C TRP A 219 7.61 5.33 18.22
N PHE A 220 7.84 4.45 19.19
CA PHE A 220 6.77 3.97 20.08
C PHE A 220 6.29 5.03 21.08
N THR A 221 7.16 5.95 21.48
CA THR A 221 6.85 6.92 22.53
C THR A 221 6.34 8.26 22.00
N GLN A 222 6.58 8.56 20.71
CA GLN A 222 6.25 9.86 20.10
C GLN A 222 5.55 9.79 18.75
N PHE A 223 5.55 8.64 18.06
CA PHE A 223 4.96 8.51 16.72
C PHE A 223 4.12 7.22 16.48
N PRO A 224 3.61 6.51 17.50
CA PRO A 224 2.96 5.22 17.27
C PRO A 224 1.70 5.36 16.40
N LEU A 225 1.07 6.54 16.42
CA LEU A 225 -0.19 6.82 15.74
C LEU A 225 -0.13 8.19 15.03
N GLU A 226 -0.91 8.33 13.98
CA GLU A 226 -1.23 9.65 13.42
C GLU A 226 -2.28 10.30 14.30
N CYS A 227 -1.87 11.29 15.08
CA CYS A 227 -2.77 12.05 15.92
C CYS A 227 -3.06 13.39 15.26
N GLY A 228 -4.31 13.57 14.83
CA GLY A 228 -4.83 14.85 14.38
C GLY A 228 -4.78 15.90 15.49
N SER A 229 -5.14 17.12 15.13
CA SER A 229 -5.28 18.22 16.07
C SER A 229 -6.74 18.37 16.51
N GLU A 230 -6.96 18.79 17.76
CA GLU A 230 -8.28 19.23 18.21
C GLU A 230 -8.90 20.32 17.31
N TRP A 231 -8.05 21.12 16.66
CA TRP A 231 -8.45 22.18 15.72
C TRP A 231 -8.84 21.68 14.33
N ASP A 232 -8.62 20.40 14.03
CA ASP A 232 -9.02 19.77 12.76
C ASP A 232 -10.49 19.30 12.78
N TYR A 233 -11.20 19.50 13.91
CA TYR A 233 -12.55 18.99 14.11
C TYR A 233 -13.55 20.10 14.46
N ASP A 234 -14.73 20.05 13.86
CA ASP A 234 -15.80 21.02 14.08
C ASP A 234 -16.55 20.82 15.41
N THR A 235 -16.52 19.60 15.96
CA THR A 235 -17.30 19.25 17.15
C THR A 235 -16.50 18.50 18.20
N LYS A 236 -16.85 18.77 19.46
CA LYS A 236 -16.31 18.06 20.62
C LYS A 236 -16.47 16.54 20.48
N HIS A 237 -17.65 16.09 20.09
CA HIS A 237 -17.93 14.66 19.97
C HIS A 237 -17.04 13.97 18.93
N ALA A 238 -16.81 14.58 17.77
CA ALA A 238 -15.96 14.01 16.73
C ALA A 238 -14.50 13.86 17.19
N TRP A 239 -13.96 14.89 17.84
CA TRP A 239 -12.61 14.87 18.41
C TRP A 239 -12.45 13.77 19.47
N TYR A 240 -13.29 13.76 20.51
CA TYR A 240 -13.15 12.79 21.59
C TYR A 240 -13.40 11.35 21.11
N THR A 241 -14.32 11.13 20.16
CA THR A 241 -14.51 9.80 19.55
C THR A 241 -13.26 9.34 18.81
N HIS A 242 -12.59 10.24 18.08
CA HIS A 242 -11.31 9.94 17.43
C HIS A 242 -10.24 9.59 18.47
N VAL A 243 -10.02 10.43 19.48
CA VAL A 243 -9.01 10.17 20.53
C VAL A 243 -9.29 8.88 21.29
N GLU A 244 -10.55 8.58 21.61
CA GLU A 244 -10.93 7.33 22.26
C GLU A 244 -10.60 6.10 21.41
N SER A 245 -10.77 6.21 20.08
CA SER A 245 -10.43 5.15 19.12
C SER A 245 -8.93 4.86 19.04
N LEU A 246 -8.08 5.85 19.33
CA LEU A 246 -6.63 5.69 19.37
C LEU A 246 -6.15 4.82 20.53
N ASN A 247 -6.95 4.70 21.60
CA ASN A 247 -6.60 3.92 22.82
C ASN A 247 -5.17 4.22 23.30
N LEU A 248 -4.84 5.50 23.46
CA LEU A 248 -3.51 5.98 23.85
C LEU A 248 -3.12 5.42 25.23
N ARG A 249 -2.15 4.50 25.25
CA ARG A 249 -1.64 3.86 26.46
C ARG A 249 -0.17 4.17 26.65
N THR A 250 0.15 4.77 27.79
CA THR A 250 1.53 5.13 28.15
C THR A 250 2.36 3.89 28.44
N LEU A 251 3.67 4.06 28.62
CA LEU A 251 4.57 3.00 29.06
C LEU A 251 4.26 2.47 30.47
N GLN A 252 3.57 3.21 31.34
CA GLN A 252 3.07 2.68 32.62
C GLN A 252 1.76 1.88 32.45
N GLY A 253 1.02 2.10 31.37
CA GLY A 253 -0.13 1.30 30.95
C GLY A 253 -1.49 1.98 31.14
N GLU A 254 -1.52 3.15 31.78
CA GLU A 254 -2.72 3.99 31.87
C GLU A 254 -3.18 4.48 30.49
N LYS A 255 -4.49 4.66 30.38
CA LYS A 255 -5.11 5.30 29.22
C LYS A 255 -5.20 6.79 29.49
N VAL A 256 -4.58 7.60 28.63
CA VAL A 256 -4.59 9.07 28.74
C VAL A 256 -5.64 9.71 27.84
N ARG A 257 -5.96 10.99 28.08
CA ARG A 257 -7.06 11.71 27.42
C ARG A 257 -6.63 12.58 26.26
N SER A 258 -5.33 12.84 26.12
CA SER A 258 -4.77 13.60 25.00
C SER A 258 -3.45 13.01 24.51
N TYR A 259 -3.06 13.38 23.29
CA TYR A 259 -1.77 12.96 22.74
C TYR A 259 -0.61 13.64 23.46
N GLU A 260 -0.79 14.88 23.87
CA GLU A 260 0.19 15.64 24.64
C GLU A 260 0.42 15.00 26.02
N GLU A 261 -0.63 14.55 26.71
CA GLU A 261 -0.50 13.75 27.94
C GLU A 261 0.28 12.44 27.67
N PHE A 262 0.03 11.76 26.54
CA PHE A 262 0.77 10.57 26.15
C PHE A 262 2.28 10.86 25.97
N LEU A 263 2.61 11.96 25.30
CA LEU A 263 4.00 12.40 25.11
C LEU A 263 4.68 12.74 26.45
N ILE A 264 3.99 13.49 27.31
CA ILE A 264 4.49 13.89 28.64
C ILE A 264 4.72 12.66 29.51
N ALA A 265 3.73 11.78 29.63
CA ALA A 265 3.80 10.56 30.43
C ALA A 265 4.98 9.66 30.00
N ASN A 266 5.11 9.42 28.70
CA ASN A 266 6.21 8.62 28.17
C ASN A 266 7.57 9.31 28.35
N TRP A 267 7.65 10.63 28.24
CA TRP A 267 8.88 11.36 28.53
C TRP A 267 9.28 11.23 30.01
N LEU A 268 8.33 11.38 30.95
CA LEU A 268 8.58 11.20 32.38
C LEU A 268 9.08 9.78 32.67
N TYR A 269 8.40 8.76 32.13
CA TYR A 269 8.79 7.37 32.28
C TYR A 269 10.21 7.11 31.75
N ARG A 270 10.49 7.53 30.51
CA ARG A 270 11.81 7.35 29.88
C ARG A 270 12.93 8.00 30.67
N ASN A 271 12.67 9.15 31.28
CA ASN A 271 13.65 9.88 32.08
C ASN A 271 13.68 9.46 33.55
N GLY A 272 12.99 8.38 33.93
CA GLY A 272 12.96 7.86 35.29
C GLY A 272 12.36 8.83 36.31
N VAL A 273 11.45 9.68 35.86
CA VAL A 273 10.65 10.54 36.75
C VAL A 273 9.37 9.79 37.08
N GLU A 274 9.28 9.33 38.33
CA GLU A 274 8.09 8.61 38.80
C GLU A 274 6.90 9.58 38.93
N TYR A 275 5.76 9.18 38.39
CA TYR A 275 4.54 9.98 38.38
C TYR A 275 3.29 9.14 38.65
N GLU A 276 2.24 9.83 39.08
CA GLU A 276 0.87 9.34 39.15
C GLU A 276 0.03 10.14 38.14
N TYR A 277 -0.76 9.47 37.31
CA TYR A 277 -1.66 10.08 36.32
C TYR A 277 -3.06 10.25 36.91
N GLU A 278 -3.66 11.44 36.72
CA GLU A 278 -4.94 11.85 37.32
C GLU A 278 -5.10 11.54 38.83
N PRO A 279 -4.10 11.86 39.68
CA PRO A 279 -4.20 11.64 41.11
C PRO A 279 -5.37 12.42 41.71
N GLN A 280 -5.93 11.90 42.80
CA GLN A 280 -6.80 12.71 43.64
C GLN A 280 -5.99 13.85 44.27
N TYR A 281 -6.41 15.10 44.10
CA TYR A 281 -5.77 16.23 44.75
C TYR A 281 -5.82 16.08 46.28
N GLU A 282 -4.67 16.27 46.93
CA GLU A 282 -4.48 15.86 48.32
C GLU A 282 -5.26 16.72 49.32
N HIS A 283 -5.54 17.97 48.95
CA HIS A 283 -6.30 18.90 49.79
C HIS A 283 -7.79 18.87 49.48
N ARG A 284 -8.60 18.90 50.54
CA ARG A 284 -10.06 18.98 50.43
C ARG A 284 -10.46 20.38 49.97
N LEU A 285 -11.01 20.46 48.77
CA LEU A 285 -11.54 21.71 48.24
C LEU A 285 -12.91 22.03 48.88
N PRO A 286 -13.27 23.32 49.03
CA PRO A 286 -14.58 23.73 49.51
C PRO A 286 -15.70 23.07 48.69
N ASP A 287 -16.74 22.60 49.38
CA ASP A 287 -17.81 21.83 48.75
C ASP A 287 -18.54 22.70 47.71
N SER A 288 -18.37 22.33 46.44
CA SER A 288 -18.89 23.07 45.28
C SER A 288 -19.91 22.26 44.48
N GLY A 289 -20.25 21.04 44.95
CA GLY A 289 -21.10 20.10 44.21
C GLY A 289 -20.46 19.53 42.93
N LYS A 290 -19.17 19.81 42.68
CA LYS A 290 -18.41 19.31 41.52
C LYS A 290 -17.57 18.09 41.90
N ARG A 291 -17.21 17.29 40.89
CA ARG A 291 -16.24 16.19 41.02
C ARG A 291 -14.92 16.74 41.57
N GLY A 292 -14.23 15.96 42.41
CA GLY A 292 -12.95 16.36 43.01
C GLY A 292 -11.91 16.73 41.95
N TYR A 293 -11.05 17.69 42.27
CA TYR A 293 -9.97 18.11 41.39
C TYR A 293 -8.94 16.99 41.22
N THR A 294 -8.62 16.67 39.97
CA THR A 294 -7.59 15.71 39.58
C THR A 294 -6.65 16.42 38.61
N PRO A 295 -5.45 16.85 39.06
CA PRO A 295 -4.40 17.32 38.17
C PRO A 295 -4.01 16.24 37.17
N ASP A 296 -3.48 16.60 36.00
CA ASP A 296 -3.14 15.58 34.97
C ASP A 296 -2.04 14.64 35.47
N PHE A 297 -1.01 15.17 36.15
CA PHE A 297 0.04 14.37 36.75
C PHE A 297 0.47 14.90 38.12
N ARG A 298 1.05 14.01 38.94
CA ARG A 298 1.85 14.35 40.12
C ARG A 298 3.16 13.58 40.09
N LEU A 299 4.27 14.29 40.22
CA LEU A 299 5.59 13.67 40.37
C LEU A 299 5.69 13.11 41.79
N THR A 300 5.83 11.80 41.95
CA THR A 300 5.67 11.14 43.24
C THR A 300 6.83 11.41 44.21
N GLU A 301 8.05 11.60 43.69
CA GLU A 301 9.23 11.89 44.52
C GLU A 301 9.21 13.30 45.10
N SER A 302 8.77 14.31 44.33
CA SER A 302 8.80 15.71 44.76
C SER A 302 7.43 16.27 45.19
N GLY A 303 6.35 15.55 44.91
CA GLY A 303 4.97 15.97 45.17
C GLY A 303 4.45 17.05 44.22
N VAL A 304 5.26 17.51 43.26
CA VAL A 304 4.90 18.58 42.32
C VAL A 304 3.81 18.12 41.37
N TYR A 305 2.82 18.97 41.14
CA TYR A 305 1.73 18.71 40.20
C TYR A 305 2.06 19.25 38.82
N LEU A 306 1.51 18.62 37.77
CA LEU A 306 1.65 19.06 36.41
C LEU A 306 0.29 19.06 35.70
N GLU A 307 0.03 20.14 34.98
CA GLU A 307 -1.16 20.33 34.15
C GLU A 307 -0.76 20.59 32.69
N HIS A 308 -1.47 19.97 31.76
CA HIS A 308 -1.39 20.24 30.34
C HIS A 308 -2.58 21.07 29.89
N PHE A 309 -2.32 22.25 29.33
CA PHE A 309 -3.35 23.14 28.84
C PHE A 309 -3.47 23.11 27.31
N GLY A 310 -4.67 22.75 26.85
CA GLY A 310 -5.15 22.69 25.47
C GLY A 310 -5.28 24.04 24.77
N VAL A 311 -4.30 24.94 24.91
CA VAL A 311 -4.33 26.29 24.34
C VAL A 311 -3.22 26.51 23.31
N ARG A 312 -3.56 27.20 22.23
CA ARG A 312 -2.66 27.69 21.18
C ARG A 312 -2.43 29.19 21.28
N LYS A 313 -1.43 29.70 20.57
CA LYS A 313 -1.17 31.15 20.44
C LYS A 313 -1.66 31.64 19.07
N GLU A 314 -2.53 32.65 19.09
CA GLU A 314 -2.91 33.42 17.91
C GLU A 314 -2.12 34.73 17.88
N LYS A 315 -1.33 34.94 16.81
CA LYS A 315 -0.57 36.17 16.63
C LYS A 315 -1.49 37.34 16.37
N MET A 316 -1.47 38.32 17.27
CA MET A 316 -2.28 39.53 17.14
C MET A 316 -1.57 40.56 16.24
N ARG A 317 -2.33 41.26 15.39
CA ARG A 317 -1.79 42.33 14.55
C ARG A 317 -1.37 43.54 15.40
N GLY A 318 -0.33 44.24 14.97
CA GLY A 318 0.05 45.54 15.54
C GLY A 318 0.95 45.47 16.79
N GLY A 319 1.67 44.36 17.02
CA GLY A 319 2.61 44.24 18.15
C GLY A 319 1.95 43.99 19.50
N LEU A 320 0.64 43.68 19.51
CA LEU A 320 -0.06 43.19 20.68
C LEU A 320 0.46 41.79 21.06
N PRO A 321 0.45 41.43 22.36
CA PRO A 321 0.85 40.10 22.80
C PRO A 321 -0.04 39.03 22.17
N ASP A 322 0.56 37.85 21.95
CA ASP A 322 -0.16 36.69 21.43
C ASP A 322 -1.37 36.37 22.29
N ARG A 323 -2.48 36.04 21.64
CA ARG A 323 -3.73 35.69 22.31
C ARG A 323 -3.80 34.17 22.47
N LEU A 324 -4.02 33.71 23.71
CA LEU A 324 -4.34 32.30 23.91
C LEU A 324 -5.70 31.97 23.32
N VAL A 325 -5.79 30.91 22.53
CA VAL A 325 -7.02 30.40 21.90
C VAL A 325 -7.21 28.92 22.24
N THR A 326 -8.47 28.50 22.35
CA THR A 326 -8.87 27.10 22.56
C THR A 326 -9.34 26.49 21.25
N ALA A 327 -9.62 25.18 21.25
CA ALA A 327 -10.30 24.54 20.13
C ALA A 327 -11.67 25.19 19.83
N PRO A 328 -12.16 25.15 18.58
CA PRO A 328 -13.35 25.89 18.14
C PRO A 328 -14.63 25.57 18.95
N PHE A 329 -14.74 24.34 19.44
CA PHE A 329 -15.89 23.85 20.20
C PHE A 329 -15.74 24.00 21.72
N VAL A 330 -14.65 24.61 22.20
CA VAL A 330 -14.37 24.85 23.62
C VAL A 330 -14.64 26.33 23.93
N ASN A 331 -15.46 26.60 24.96
CA ASN A 331 -15.67 27.95 25.44
C ASN A 331 -14.37 28.49 26.05
N ARG A 332 -13.73 29.42 25.33
CA ARG A 332 -12.45 30.02 25.72
C ARG A 332 -12.48 30.68 27.09
N GLU A 333 -13.53 31.46 27.39
CA GLU A 333 -13.60 32.21 28.66
C GLU A 333 -13.71 31.26 29.85
N GLU A 334 -14.58 30.25 29.76
CA GLU A 334 -14.72 29.22 30.77
C GLU A 334 -13.43 28.39 30.94
N TYR A 335 -12.75 28.07 29.84
CA TYR A 335 -11.49 27.33 29.87
C TYR A 335 -10.37 28.12 30.54
N LEU A 336 -10.19 29.40 30.17
CA LEU A 336 -9.19 30.27 30.81
C LEU A 336 -9.51 30.50 32.29
N ALA A 337 -10.78 30.68 32.64
CA ALA A 337 -11.20 30.77 34.04
C ALA A 337 -10.90 29.48 34.83
N SER A 338 -11.02 28.31 34.20
CA SER A 338 -10.62 27.02 34.78
C SER A 338 -9.11 26.94 35.03
N MET A 339 -8.28 27.40 34.08
CA MET A 339 -6.83 27.47 34.26
C MET A 339 -6.45 28.35 35.46
N ASP A 340 -7.02 29.55 35.54
CA ASP A 340 -6.76 30.48 36.64
C ASP A 340 -7.28 29.95 37.98
N TRP A 341 -8.39 29.22 37.97
CA TRP A 341 -8.88 28.53 39.15
C TRP A 341 -7.89 27.46 39.64
N LYS A 342 -7.35 26.62 38.75
CA LYS A 342 -6.33 25.61 39.10
C LYS A 342 -5.10 26.27 39.72
N ARG A 343 -4.58 27.34 39.10
CA ARG A 343 -3.45 28.14 39.65
C ARG A 343 -3.74 28.65 41.06
N LYS A 344 -4.94 29.21 41.29
CA LYS A 344 -5.35 29.70 42.61
C LYS A 344 -5.48 28.59 43.64
N VAL A 345 -5.97 27.42 43.25
CA VAL A 345 -6.03 26.24 44.13
C VAL A 345 -4.62 25.91 44.61
N HIS A 346 -3.66 25.74 43.70
CA HIS A 346 -2.29 25.43 44.10
C HIS A 346 -1.65 26.53 44.93
N ALA A 347 -1.85 27.81 44.56
CA ALA A 347 -1.37 28.94 45.35
C ALA A 347 -1.98 28.98 46.77
N SER A 348 -3.26 28.65 46.94
CA SER A 348 -3.95 28.68 48.23
C SER A 348 -3.53 27.58 49.20
N PHE A 349 -3.07 26.46 48.66
CA PHE A 349 -2.58 25.31 49.43
C PHE A 349 -1.05 25.20 49.43
N GLU A 350 -0.36 26.20 48.88
CA GLU A 350 1.11 26.27 48.78
C GLU A 350 1.74 25.05 48.07
N THR A 351 1.01 24.44 47.13
CA THR A 351 1.50 23.35 46.28
C THR A 351 2.13 23.90 45.00
N CYS A 352 3.12 23.18 44.45
CA CYS A 352 3.79 23.56 43.22
C CYS A 352 3.06 23.00 41.99
N LEU A 353 2.83 23.85 41.00
CA LEU A 353 2.20 23.50 39.73
C LEU A 353 3.13 23.82 38.55
N ILE A 354 3.50 22.78 37.78
CA ILE A 354 4.11 22.90 36.46
C ILE A 354 3.00 22.95 35.41
N GLU A 355 3.16 23.80 34.40
CA GLU A 355 2.21 23.96 33.32
C GLU A 355 2.88 23.68 31.98
N THR A 356 2.26 22.84 31.16
CA THR A 356 2.64 22.63 29.75
C THR A 356 1.49 23.02 28.84
N TYR A 357 1.77 23.28 27.57
CA TYR A 357 0.78 23.87 26.68
C TYR A 357 0.81 23.29 25.27
N SER A 358 -0.35 23.20 24.61
CA SER A 358 -0.42 22.69 23.24
C SER A 358 0.31 23.58 22.22
N TYR A 359 0.45 24.89 22.46
CA TYR A 359 1.33 25.73 21.61
C TYR A 359 2.79 25.27 21.66
N GLU A 360 3.27 24.68 22.75
CA GLU A 360 4.64 24.16 22.83
C GLU A 360 4.82 22.96 21.91
N ARG A 361 3.77 22.16 21.71
CA ARG A 361 3.77 21.08 20.70
C ARG A 361 3.72 21.63 19.28
N GLU A 362 2.89 22.63 19.02
CA GLU A 362 2.81 23.30 17.71
C GLU A 362 4.15 23.92 17.30
N GLU A 363 4.87 24.49 18.27
CA GLU A 363 6.23 25.03 18.12
C GLU A 363 7.31 23.92 18.08
N GLY A 364 6.96 22.65 18.29
CA GLY A 364 7.89 21.51 18.28
C GLY A 364 8.79 21.38 19.51
N ARG A 365 8.50 22.10 20.61
CA ARG A 365 9.33 22.19 21.81
C ARG A 365 8.70 21.63 23.11
N LEU A 366 7.55 20.96 23.04
CA LEU A 366 6.82 20.46 24.23
C LEU A 366 7.73 19.70 25.21
N LEU A 367 8.49 18.72 24.71
CA LEU A 367 9.34 17.87 25.55
C LEU A 367 10.59 18.61 26.08
N GLU A 368 11.13 19.55 25.31
CA GLU A 368 12.23 20.44 25.75
C GLU A 368 11.75 21.36 26.89
N ALA A 369 10.60 22.02 26.68
CA ALA A 369 9.99 22.89 27.69
C ALA A 369 9.57 22.12 28.95
N LEU A 370 9.08 20.89 28.80
CA LEU A 370 8.82 19.99 29.92
C LEU A 370 10.09 19.71 30.71
N ALA A 371 11.20 19.37 30.04
CA ALA A 371 12.48 19.11 30.68
C ALA A 371 12.98 20.31 31.51
N GLU A 372 12.92 21.51 30.93
CA GLU A 372 13.29 22.78 31.60
C GLU A 372 12.47 23.01 32.88
N LYS A 373 11.15 22.76 32.81
CA LYS A 373 10.24 22.98 33.94
C LYS A 373 10.33 21.90 35.01
N VAL A 374 10.67 20.66 34.64
CA VAL A 374 10.81 19.54 35.58
C VAL A 374 12.18 19.54 36.27
N ALA A 375 13.24 20.04 35.61
CA ALA A 375 14.61 20.02 36.12
C ALA A 375 14.80 20.58 37.55
N PRO A 376 14.11 21.65 38.00
CA PRO A 376 14.23 22.14 39.38
C PRO A 376 13.57 21.22 40.42
N HIS A 377 12.72 20.29 39.99
CA HIS A 377 11.82 19.53 40.84
C HIS A 377 12.05 18.01 40.80
N ALA A 378 12.81 17.50 39.84
CA ALA A 378 13.13 16.08 39.75
C ALA A 378 14.54 15.86 39.18
N THR A 379 15.23 14.85 39.70
CA THR A 379 16.50 14.39 39.12
C THR A 379 16.22 13.36 38.05
N LEU A 380 16.62 13.62 36.81
CA LEU A 380 16.43 12.68 35.72
C LEU A 380 17.34 11.46 35.91
N ARG A 381 16.76 10.27 35.80
CA ARG A 381 17.44 8.96 35.82
C ARG A 381 16.98 8.16 34.60
N PRO A 382 17.49 8.46 33.39
CA PRO A 382 17.03 7.81 32.17
C PRO A 382 17.04 6.28 32.28
N ARG A 383 15.90 5.66 31.95
CA ARG A 383 15.76 4.20 31.96
C ARG A 383 16.55 3.61 30.79
N PRO A 384 17.19 2.44 30.95
CA PRO A 384 17.87 1.77 29.85
C PRO A 384 16.93 1.53 28.66
N LEU A 385 17.41 1.77 27.45
CA LEU A 385 16.61 1.63 26.22
C LEU A 385 16.05 0.21 26.06
N GLU A 386 16.83 -0.81 26.42
CA GLU A 386 16.39 -2.20 26.44
C GLU A 386 15.19 -2.42 27.37
N THR A 387 15.22 -1.85 28.58
CA THR A 387 14.11 -1.94 29.53
C THR A 387 12.85 -1.27 29.00
N ILE A 388 12.99 -0.14 28.30
CA ILE A 388 11.85 0.53 27.66
C ILE A 388 11.33 -0.33 26.51
N TYR A 389 12.20 -0.94 25.70
CA TYR A 389 11.80 -1.82 24.61
C TYR A 389 11.09 -3.08 25.12
N ASP A 390 11.59 -3.70 26.19
CA ASP A 390 10.94 -4.82 26.87
C ASP A 390 9.51 -4.45 27.28
N ARG A 391 9.33 -3.23 27.81
CA ARG A 391 8.00 -2.73 28.16
C ARG A 391 7.08 -2.59 26.95
N VAL A 392 7.57 -2.07 25.83
CA VAL A 392 6.80 -1.99 24.57
C VAL A 392 6.40 -3.38 24.05
N VAL A 393 7.29 -4.37 24.19
CA VAL A 393 7.01 -5.78 23.85
C VAL A 393 5.92 -6.35 24.75
N GLU A 394 6.01 -6.17 26.07
CA GLU A 394 4.99 -6.61 27.04
C GLU A 394 3.60 -6.02 26.74
N MET A 395 3.57 -4.78 26.26
CA MET A 395 2.33 -4.10 25.88
C MET A 395 1.75 -4.58 24.54
N GLY A 396 2.44 -5.47 23.81
CA GLY A 396 2.01 -5.99 22.50
C GLY A 396 2.10 -4.98 21.37
N GLN A 397 2.82 -3.87 21.55
CA GLN A 397 2.89 -2.79 20.56
C GLN A 397 3.84 -3.09 19.39
N VAL A 398 4.82 -3.98 19.58
CA VAL A 398 5.82 -4.33 18.56
C VAL A 398 5.20 -5.05 17.36
N ASP A 399 4.13 -5.80 17.55
CA ASP A 399 3.53 -6.63 16.48
C ASP A 399 2.96 -5.79 15.34
N GLY A 400 2.17 -4.76 15.66
CA GLY A 400 1.62 -3.86 14.65
C GLY A 400 2.72 -3.11 13.90
N PHE A 401 3.78 -2.71 14.59
CA PHE A 401 4.92 -2.05 13.95
C PHE A 401 5.72 -3.00 13.05
N THR A 402 5.92 -4.25 13.48
CA THR A 402 6.59 -5.28 12.68
C THR A 402 5.82 -5.58 11.40
N GLN A 403 4.48 -5.63 11.48
CA GLN A 403 3.62 -5.79 10.29
C GLN A 403 3.76 -4.60 9.32
N LEU A 404 3.81 -3.37 9.85
CA LEU A 404 4.04 -2.16 9.05
C LEU A 404 5.40 -2.20 8.35
N LEU A 405 6.47 -2.49 9.10
CA LEU A 405 7.83 -2.64 8.55
C LEU A 405 7.86 -3.73 7.47
N GLY A 406 7.27 -4.89 7.75
CA GLY A 406 7.26 -6.01 6.83
C GLY A 406 6.51 -5.71 5.53
N THR A 407 5.37 -5.02 5.62
CA THR A 407 4.60 -4.59 4.44
C THR A 407 5.39 -3.55 3.63
N PHE A 408 5.97 -2.56 4.31
CA PHE A 408 6.76 -1.53 3.65
C PHE A 408 8.01 -2.12 3.00
N LEU A 409 8.70 -3.07 3.63
CA LEU A 409 9.86 -3.76 3.08
C LEU A 409 9.54 -4.45 1.75
N LEU A 410 8.45 -5.22 1.69
CA LEU A 410 8.04 -5.92 0.46
C LEU A 410 7.69 -4.93 -0.65
N GLN A 411 7.01 -3.82 -0.33
CA GLN A 411 6.70 -2.76 -1.30
C GLN A 411 7.95 -2.00 -1.75
N PHE A 412 8.88 -1.76 -0.82
CA PHE A 412 10.15 -1.11 -1.07
C PHE A 412 10.99 -1.92 -2.07
N LYS A 413 11.13 -3.23 -1.81
CA LYS A 413 11.83 -4.16 -2.70
C LYS A 413 11.13 -4.30 -4.03
N SER A 414 9.84 -4.66 -4.05
CA SER A 414 9.11 -4.94 -5.31
C SER A 414 9.05 -3.74 -6.24
N GLY A 415 8.99 -2.52 -5.71
CA GLY A 415 9.07 -1.29 -6.50
C GLY A 415 10.48 -0.82 -6.85
N SER A 416 11.53 -1.53 -6.40
CA SER A 416 12.95 -1.14 -6.56
C SER A 416 13.21 0.31 -6.13
N TYR A 417 12.61 0.72 -5.02
CA TYR A 417 12.74 2.08 -4.51
C TYR A 417 14.12 2.31 -3.87
N ALA A 418 14.57 3.57 -3.89
CA ALA A 418 15.72 4.03 -3.12
C ALA A 418 15.24 4.81 -1.88
N MET A 419 16.01 4.78 -0.80
CA MET A 419 15.68 5.49 0.45
C MET A 419 15.39 6.98 0.22
N ALA A 420 16.22 7.67 -0.56
CA ALA A 420 16.02 9.09 -0.91
C ALA A 420 14.69 9.35 -1.66
N ALA A 421 14.20 8.38 -2.45
CA ALA A 421 12.90 8.51 -3.12
C ALA A 421 11.74 8.34 -2.13
N CYS A 422 11.89 7.48 -1.12
CA CYS A 422 10.92 7.33 -0.03
C CYS A 422 10.86 8.60 0.82
N GLU A 423 11.99 9.22 1.14
CA GLU A 423 12.04 10.51 1.84
C GLU A 423 11.34 11.62 1.07
N ALA A 424 11.67 11.80 -0.21
CA ALA A 424 11.02 12.80 -1.06
C ALA A 424 9.51 12.56 -1.19
N LYS A 425 9.08 11.30 -1.22
CA LYS A 425 7.66 10.94 -1.25
C LYS A 425 6.97 11.23 0.09
N ALA A 426 7.63 10.97 1.22
CA ALA A 426 7.11 11.29 2.54
C ALA A 426 6.92 12.81 2.71
N ASP A 427 7.87 13.62 2.23
CA ASP A 427 7.74 15.08 2.21
C ASP A 427 6.57 15.53 1.31
N LYS A 428 6.43 14.97 0.11
CA LYS A 428 5.32 15.27 -0.80
C LYS A 428 3.94 14.91 -0.22
N LEU A 429 3.88 13.84 0.58
CA LEU A 429 2.66 13.40 1.26
C LEU A 429 2.43 14.13 2.60
N ASN A 430 3.29 15.09 2.96
CA ASN A 430 3.24 15.81 4.24
C ASN A 430 3.22 14.88 5.46
N MET A 431 3.96 13.77 5.41
CA MET A 431 4.04 12.80 6.52
C MET A 431 4.82 13.34 7.74
N GLY A 432 5.45 14.51 7.61
CA GLY A 432 6.07 15.26 8.70
C GLY A 432 7.15 14.47 9.46
N ALA A 433 7.23 14.72 10.77
CA ALA A 433 8.19 14.06 11.65
C ALA A 433 7.98 12.54 11.74
N ARG A 434 6.73 12.08 11.64
CA ARG A 434 6.39 10.65 11.70
C ARG A 434 7.00 9.86 10.53
N GLY A 435 6.92 10.38 9.31
CA GLY A 435 7.54 9.74 8.14
C GLY A 435 9.06 9.61 8.28
N LYS A 436 9.70 10.67 8.78
CA LYS A 436 11.16 10.67 9.04
C LYS A 436 11.55 9.69 10.14
N ALA A 437 10.80 9.66 11.24
CA ALA A 437 11.01 8.70 12.33
C ALA A 437 10.83 7.25 11.86
N PHE A 438 9.84 6.98 11.01
CA PHE A 438 9.66 5.66 10.40
C PHE A 438 10.87 5.25 9.57
N LEU A 439 11.33 6.13 8.66
CA LEU A 439 12.46 5.82 7.77
C LEU A 439 13.77 5.65 8.54
N ALA A 440 13.99 6.41 9.61
CA ALA A 440 15.15 6.28 10.49
C ALA A 440 15.23 4.90 11.18
N VAL A 441 14.09 4.23 11.39
CA VAL A 441 14.05 2.84 11.88
C VAL A 441 14.06 1.84 10.73
N PHE A 442 13.35 2.13 9.64
CA PHE A 442 13.23 1.21 8.51
C PHE A 442 14.58 0.94 7.82
N GLU A 443 15.39 1.98 7.59
CA GLU A 443 16.69 1.84 6.90
C GLU A 443 17.61 0.79 7.56
N PRO A 444 17.93 0.87 8.87
CA PRO A 444 18.77 -0.14 9.50
C PRO A 444 18.09 -1.52 9.58
N VAL A 445 16.76 -1.58 9.73
CA VAL A 445 16.02 -2.85 9.68
C VAL A 445 16.16 -3.50 8.31
N PHE A 446 16.05 -2.71 7.24
CA PHE A 446 16.20 -3.18 5.86
C PHE A 446 17.62 -3.65 5.59
N ASP A 447 18.63 -2.89 5.99
CA ASP A 447 20.04 -3.28 5.83
C ASP A 447 20.36 -4.59 6.55
N GLN A 448 19.90 -4.74 7.79
CA GLN A 448 20.09 -5.96 8.55
C GLN A 448 19.30 -7.13 7.97
N TYR A 449 18.09 -6.90 7.47
CA TYR A 449 17.30 -7.92 6.76
C TYR A 449 18.02 -8.40 5.50
N GLN A 450 18.50 -7.48 4.65
CA GLN A 450 19.25 -7.80 3.44
C GLN A 450 20.56 -8.54 3.77
N SER A 451 21.27 -8.11 4.81
CA SER A 451 22.47 -8.81 5.28
C SER A 451 22.15 -10.22 5.79
N ALA A 452 21.01 -10.42 6.46
CA ALA A 452 20.60 -11.71 7.01
C ALA A 452 20.19 -12.72 5.93
N LEU A 453 19.77 -12.26 4.74
CA LEU A 453 19.54 -13.14 3.60
C LEU A 453 20.83 -13.81 3.11
N GLY A 454 21.98 -13.13 3.21
CA GLY A 454 23.26 -13.64 2.76
C GLY A 454 23.26 -14.03 1.28
N SER A 455 23.50 -15.30 0.97
CA SER A 455 23.42 -15.83 -0.40
C SER A 455 22.03 -16.33 -0.81
N ARG A 456 21.06 -16.28 0.10
CA ARG A 456 19.66 -16.65 -0.18
C ARG A 456 18.92 -15.47 -0.79
N ILE A 457 17.78 -15.76 -1.39
CA ILE A 457 16.88 -14.73 -1.92
C ILE A 457 15.48 -14.89 -1.31
N ASP A 458 14.76 -13.79 -1.15
CA ASP A 458 13.32 -13.86 -0.90
C ASP A 458 12.51 -13.87 -2.21
N PHE A 459 11.19 -13.80 -2.11
CA PHE A 459 10.31 -13.88 -3.26
C PHE A 459 10.39 -12.64 -4.17
N GLU A 460 10.63 -11.47 -3.59
CA GLU A 460 10.73 -10.20 -4.26
C GLU A 460 12.04 -10.16 -5.05
N ASP A 461 13.16 -10.57 -4.44
CA ASP A 461 14.43 -10.77 -5.12
C ASP A 461 14.30 -11.75 -6.30
N MET A 462 13.54 -12.85 -6.10
CA MET A 462 13.32 -13.86 -7.13
C MET A 462 12.55 -13.30 -8.33
N VAL A 463 11.48 -12.54 -8.09
CA VAL A 463 10.68 -11.95 -9.17
C VAL A 463 11.49 -10.88 -9.92
N LEU A 464 12.20 -9.99 -9.20
CA LEU A 464 13.02 -8.94 -9.81
C LEU A 464 14.17 -9.52 -10.64
N ARG A 465 14.87 -10.52 -10.11
CA ARG A 465 15.96 -11.19 -10.82
C ARG A 465 15.47 -11.88 -12.09
N ALA A 466 14.33 -12.56 -12.03
CA ALA A 466 13.72 -13.17 -13.21
C ALA A 466 13.30 -12.12 -14.25
N ALA A 467 12.68 -11.02 -13.83
CA ALA A 467 12.31 -9.91 -14.71
C ALA A 467 13.56 -9.32 -15.40
N ASP A 468 14.65 -9.09 -14.68
CA ASP A 468 15.91 -8.61 -15.23
C ASP A 468 16.50 -9.57 -16.29
N HIS A 469 16.36 -10.88 -16.11
CA HIS A 469 16.77 -11.84 -17.14
C HIS A 469 15.93 -11.73 -18.42
N VAL A 470 14.61 -11.51 -18.29
CA VAL A 470 13.70 -11.35 -19.42
C VAL A 470 13.97 -10.03 -20.15
N GLU A 471 14.06 -8.92 -19.42
CA GLU A 471 14.28 -7.58 -19.99
C GLU A 471 15.63 -7.45 -20.73
N LYS A 472 16.67 -8.13 -20.23
CA LYS A 472 17.98 -8.19 -20.90
C LYS A 472 18.06 -9.21 -22.02
N GLY A 473 16.96 -9.89 -22.37
CA GLY A 473 16.91 -10.91 -23.42
C GLY A 473 17.75 -12.16 -23.12
N ARG A 474 18.08 -12.41 -21.84
CA ARG A 474 18.86 -13.59 -21.41
C ARG A 474 18.00 -14.85 -21.34
N TYR A 475 16.70 -14.69 -21.12
CA TYR A 475 15.72 -15.77 -21.18
C TYR A 475 14.98 -15.74 -22.51
N GLN A 476 15.02 -16.84 -23.26
CA GLN A 476 14.19 -17.02 -24.46
C GLN A 476 12.87 -17.68 -24.05
N SER A 477 11.78 -16.93 -24.13
CA SER A 477 10.44 -17.45 -23.82
C SER A 477 10.03 -18.50 -24.85
N PRO A 478 9.63 -19.71 -24.43
CA PRO A 478 8.93 -20.64 -25.32
C PRO A 478 7.45 -20.29 -25.48
N PHE A 479 6.92 -19.39 -24.63
CA PHE A 479 5.55 -18.89 -24.62
C PHE A 479 5.38 -17.66 -25.51
#